data_AF-A0A640Y9T9-F1
#
_entry.id   AF-A0A640Y9T9-F1
#
_cell.length_a   1.000
_cell.length_b   1.000
_cell.length_c   1.000
_cell.angle_alpha   90.00
_cell.angle_beta   90.00
_cell.angle_gamma   90.00
#
_symmetry.space_group_name_H-M   'P 1'
#
loop_
_entity.id
_entity.type
_entity.pdbx_description
1 polymer ?
#
loop_
_entity_poly.entity_id
_entity_poly.type
_entity_poly.pdbx_seq_one_letter_code
_entity_poly.pdbx_strand_id
1 'polypeptide(L)' 'ADLDAERRFPLAGARVADPRECQCGEVLTGAIKPWECRVFGTACTPEHAIGTCMVSPEGACAAYYNYGRHTRQREAVG' A
#
# COMPACT_ATOMS: atom_id res chain seq x y z
N ALA A 1 -4.77 31.40 -7.18
CA ALA A 1 -5.87 30.51 -6.76
C ALA A 1 -6.47 29.73 -7.95
N ASP A 2 -6.22 30.18 -9.19
CA ASP A 2 -6.83 29.67 -10.41
C ASP A 2 -6.32 28.30 -10.92
N LEU A 3 -5.40 27.65 -10.20
CA LEU A 3 -4.82 26.35 -10.59
C LEU A 3 -5.27 25.20 -9.66
N ASP A 4 -6.16 25.47 -8.72
CA ASP A 4 -6.72 24.46 -7.83
C ASP A 4 -8.00 23.88 -8.45
N ALA A 5 -7.97 22.59 -8.78
CA ALA A 5 -9.09 21.90 -9.41
C ALA A 5 -10.30 21.80 -8.46
N GLU A 6 -10.09 21.60 -7.16
CA GLU A 6 -11.18 21.46 -6.18
C GLU A 6 -11.96 22.77 -6.02
N ARG A 7 -11.30 23.92 -6.25
CA ARG A 7 -11.94 25.24 -6.22
C ARG A 7 -12.65 25.62 -7.52
N ARG A 8 -12.25 25.05 -8.66
CA ARG A 8 -12.83 25.35 -9.98
C ARG A 8 -14.02 24.48 -10.33
N PHE A 9 -14.03 23.23 -9.85
CA PHE A 9 -15.04 22.25 -10.21
C PHE A 9 -15.77 21.75 -8.95
N PRO A 10 -17.06 22.07 -8.77
CA PRO A 10 -17.84 21.55 -7.64
C PRO A 10 -18.17 20.08 -7.86
N LEU A 11 -17.41 19.19 -7.22
CA LEU A 11 -17.62 17.75 -7.24
C LEU A 11 -18.21 17.29 -5.90
N ALA A 12 -19.18 16.37 -5.95
CA ALA A 12 -19.64 15.69 -4.75
C ALA A 12 -18.54 14.70 -4.31
N GLY A 13 -18.00 14.89 -3.10
CA GLY A 13 -16.97 13.99 -2.57
C GLY A 13 -17.54 12.58 -2.34
N ALA A 14 -16.86 11.57 -2.85
CA ALA A 14 -17.15 10.17 -2.57
C ALA A 14 -15.99 9.55 -1.78
N ARG A 15 -16.30 8.83 -0.71
CA ARG A 15 -15.33 8.01 0.02
C ARG A 15 -15.60 6.55 -0.26
N VAL A 16 -14.58 5.84 -0.72
CA VAL A 16 -14.61 4.39 -0.92
C VAL A 16 -13.58 3.80 0.03
N ALA A 17 -14.00 2.80 0.80
CA ALA A 17 -13.09 2.09 1.69
C ALA A 17 -12.19 1.14 0.89
N ASP A 18 -11.00 0.89 1.41
CA ASP A 18 -10.12 -0.15 0.88
C ASP A 18 -10.78 -1.54 0.97
N PRO A 19 -10.38 -2.50 0.10
CA PRO A 19 -10.82 -3.88 0.19
C PRO A 19 -10.55 -4.46 1.59
N ARG A 20 -11.50 -5.25 2.12
CA ARG A 20 -11.44 -5.76 3.50
C ARG A 20 -10.25 -6.67 3.76
N GLU A 21 -9.78 -7.39 2.74
CA GLU A 21 -8.57 -8.21 2.83
C GLU A 21 -7.26 -7.41 2.85
N CYS A 22 -7.29 -6.13 2.49
CA CYS A 22 -6.10 -5.30 2.39
C CYS A 22 -5.78 -4.58 3.71
N GLN A 23 -4.54 -4.73 4.20
CA GLN A 23 -4.06 -4.08 5.43
C GLN A 23 -3.08 -2.92 5.13
N CYS A 24 -3.22 -2.24 3.98
CA CYS A 24 -2.32 -1.13 3.59
C CYS A 24 -2.27 -0.02 4.64
N GLY A 25 -3.39 0.33 5.28
CA GLY A 25 -3.41 1.33 6.35
C GLY A 25 -2.49 0.97 7.51
N GLU A 26 -2.52 -0.29 7.96
CA GLU A 26 -1.67 -0.78 9.06
C GLU A 26 -0.19 -0.82 8.66
N VAL A 27 0.11 -1.14 7.41
CA VAL A 27 1.48 -1.07 6.85
C VAL A 27 1.98 0.37 6.81
N LEU A 28 1.15 1.32 6.37
CA LEU A 28 1.51 2.75 6.29
C LEU A 28 1.75 3.37 7.66
N THR A 29 1.00 2.95 8.68
CA THR A 29 1.24 3.39 10.07
C THR A 29 2.39 2.64 10.75
N GLY A 30 2.98 1.64 10.08
CA GLY A 30 4.02 0.79 10.65
C GLY A 30 3.55 -0.14 11.76
N ALA A 31 2.23 -0.36 11.88
CA ALA A 31 1.65 -1.27 12.87
C ALA A 31 1.93 -2.73 12.52
N ILE A 32 1.99 -3.03 11.22
CA ILE A 32 2.44 -4.32 10.69
C ILE A 32 3.45 -4.08 9.57
N LYS A 33 4.23 -5.10 9.28
CA LYS A 33 5.13 -5.16 8.15
C LYS A 33 4.42 -5.73 6.91
N PRO A 34 4.89 -5.43 5.68
CA PRO A 34 4.26 -5.95 4.46
C PRO A 34 4.06 -7.47 4.45
N TRP A 35 5.01 -8.26 4.96
CA TRP A 35 4.90 -9.72 5.00
C TRP A 35 3.99 -10.27 6.10
N GLU A 36 3.53 -9.43 7.03
CA GLU A 36 2.52 -9.78 8.03
C GLU A 36 1.10 -9.56 7.49
N CYS A 37 0.94 -8.84 6.38
CA CYS A 37 -0.33 -8.69 5.68
C CYS A 37 -0.75 -10.02 5.03
N ARG A 38 -1.99 -10.46 5.29
CA ARG A 38 -2.47 -11.80 4.92
C ARG A 38 -2.44 -12.10 3.41
N VAL A 39 -2.60 -11.07 2.58
CA VAL A 39 -2.66 -11.21 1.12
C VAL A 39 -1.35 -10.84 0.43
N PHE A 40 -0.32 -10.42 1.16
CA PHE A 40 0.93 -9.95 0.57
C PHE A 40 1.69 -11.08 -0.15
N GLY A 41 2.03 -10.86 -1.42
CA GLY A 41 2.81 -11.79 -2.24
C GLY A 41 2.06 -13.05 -2.64
N THR A 42 0.78 -13.17 -2.30
CA THR A 42 -0.11 -14.25 -2.72
C THR A 42 -1.19 -13.70 -3.64
N ALA A 43 -2.30 -13.22 -3.09
CA ALA A 43 -3.37 -12.58 -3.84
C ALA A 43 -3.00 -11.14 -4.24
N CYS A 44 -2.22 -10.42 -3.42
CA CYS A 44 -1.73 -9.08 -3.71
C CYS A 44 -0.29 -9.16 -4.26
N THR A 45 -0.13 -8.89 -5.55
CA THR A 45 1.15 -8.86 -6.27
C THR A 45 1.23 -7.60 -7.14
N PRO A 46 2.40 -7.24 -7.71
CA PRO A 46 2.47 -6.11 -8.65
C PRO A 46 1.55 -6.26 -9.86
N GLU A 47 1.35 -7.50 -10.35
CA GLU A 47 0.44 -7.80 -11.47
C GLU A 47 -1.03 -7.79 -11.04
N HIS A 48 -1.32 -8.13 -9.78
CA HIS A 48 -2.66 -8.12 -9.21
C HIS A 48 -2.69 -7.29 -7.91
N ALA A 49 -2.64 -5.98 -8.05
CA ALA A 49 -2.54 -5.07 -6.91
C ALA A 49 -3.92 -4.82 -6.28
N ILE A 50 -4.09 -5.27 -5.02
CA ILE A 50 -5.34 -5.10 -4.26
C ILE A 50 -5.39 -3.73 -3.56
N GLY A 51 -4.24 -3.20 -3.11
CA GLY A 51 -4.16 -1.96 -2.35
C GLY A 51 -3.09 -1.01 -2.85
N THR A 52 -3.21 0.26 -2.46
CA THR A 52 -2.36 1.35 -2.95
C THR A 52 -0.87 1.13 -2.68
N CYS A 53 -0.51 0.48 -1.56
CA CYS A 53 0.89 0.17 -1.25
C CYS A 53 1.53 -0.85 -2.21
N MET A 54 0.74 -1.60 -2.99
CA MET A 54 1.25 -2.51 -4.02
C MET A 54 1.23 -1.88 -5.42
N VAL A 55 0.31 -0.95 -5.68
CA VAL A 55 0.22 -0.24 -6.97
C VAL A 55 1.40 0.71 -7.17
N SER A 56 1.78 1.45 -6.12
CA SER A 56 2.85 2.44 -6.22
C SER A 56 4.23 1.80 -6.10
N PRO A 57 5.21 2.14 -6.97
CA PRO A 57 6.59 1.70 -6.81
C PRO A 57 7.25 2.23 -5.53
N GLU A 58 6.78 3.36 -5.02
CA GLU A 58 7.19 3.92 -3.71
C GLU A 58 6.41 3.29 -2.55
N GLY A 59 5.39 2.47 -2.84
CA GLY A 59 4.58 1.80 -1.85
C GLY A 59 5.38 0.76 -1.08
N ALA A 60 5.20 0.72 0.24
CA ALA A 60 5.91 -0.20 1.12
C ALA A 60 5.77 -1.67 0.68
N CYS A 61 4.59 -2.09 0.20
CA CYS A 61 4.37 -3.45 -0.26
C CYS A 61 5.13 -3.72 -1.57
N ALA A 62 5.02 -2.86 -2.58
CA ALA A 62 5.73 -3.03 -3.84
C ALA A 62 7.26 -3.02 -3.63
N ALA A 63 7.76 -2.08 -2.84
CA ALA A 63 9.18 -2.00 -2.48
C ALA A 63 9.66 -3.29 -1.79
N TYR A 64 8.87 -3.81 -0.84
CA TYR A 64 9.21 -5.04 -0.13
C TYR A 64 9.11 -6.29 -1.02
N TYR A 65 8.14 -6.33 -1.93
CA TYR A 65 8.00 -7.43 -2.88
C TYR A 65 9.22 -7.51 -3.81
N ASN A 66 9.66 -6.36 -4.32
CA ASN A 66 10.78 -6.29 -5.26
C ASN A 66 12.15 -6.45 -4.60
N TYR A 67 12.34 -5.91 -3.38
CA TYR A 67 13.66 -5.77 -2.77
C TYR A 67 13.79 -6.33 -1.35
N GLY A 68 12.70 -6.73 -0.70
CA GLY A 68 12.63 -7.08 0.73
C GLY A 68 13.34 -8.38 1.14
N ARG A 69 13.95 -9.11 0.20
CA ARG A 69 14.69 -10.36 0.47
C ARG A 69 15.82 -10.17 1.51
N HIS A 70 16.51 -9.03 1.47
CA HIS A 70 17.59 -8.72 2.42
C HIS A 70 17.08 -8.16 3.76
N THR A 71 15.89 -7.57 3.77
CA THR A 71 15.30 -6.94 4.95
C THR A 71 14.81 -8.00 5.95
N ARG A 72 14.15 -9.07 5.48
CA ARG A 72 13.72 -10.20 6.35
C ARG A 72 14.87 -10.84 7.12
N GLN A 73 16.04 -10.97 6.48
CA GLN A 73 17.20 -11.63 7.09
C GLN A 73 17.82 -10.79 8.21
N ARG A 74 17.74 -9.46 8.12
CA ARG A 74 18.26 -8.56 9.16
C ARG A 74 17.35 -8.53 10.39
N GLU A 75 16.03 -8.63 10.18
CA GLU A 75 15.04 -8.60 11.25
C GLU A 75 14.89 -9.95 11.96
N ALA A 76 15.13 -11.08 11.28
CA ALA A 76 15.11 -12.41 11.90
C ALA A 76 16.30 -12.70 12.83
N VAL A 77 17.32 -11.82 12.84
CA VAL A 77 18.55 -11.95 13.65
C VAL A 77 18.55 -10.95 14.83
N GLY A 78 17.51 -10.10 14.94
CA GLY A 78 17.36 -9.09 15.98
C GLY A 78 16.51 -9.54 17.15
#